data_AF-J9GIT2-F1
#
_entry.id   AF-J9GIT2-F1
#
_cell.length_a   1.000
_cell.length_b   1.000
_cell.length_c   1.000
_cell.angle_alpha   90.00
_cell.angle_beta   90.00
_cell.angle_gamma   90.00
#
_symmetry.space_group_name_H-M   'P 1'
#
loop_
_entity.id
_entity.type
_entity.pdbx_description
1 polymer ?
#
loop_
_entity_poly.entity_id
_entity_poly.type
_entity_poly.pdbx_seq_one_letter_code
_entity_poly.pdbx_strand_id
1 'polypeptide(L)'
;MKQDNPELVRAKELGLLIQSIPEFIFQRTKSKIRVVVAGARGKRTIISMIVYALRRQKMPFDYALTSKLDSLPNMVHFSYEARIALIEGDEHITSALDKRFQLEFYRPHIAILTNLSWSSATGHNSLESYLSTYQFFSTSIEREGKLIYFEDDSTVSSLAKEIRSDITAIPYGKHPVVERDGMSFLHTRYGDFQVKIPNGFFLINMNAARLACRQLGVKDADFYMAMSEYSLSL
;
A
#
# COMPACT_ATOMS: atom_id res chain seq x y z
N MET A 1 -4.35 -11.78 -20.75
CA MET A 1 -4.14 -11.92 -22.20
C MET A 1 -3.65 -13.33 -22.49
N LYS A 2 -4.26 -14.03 -23.45
CA LYS A 2 -3.86 -15.40 -23.83
C LYS A 2 -2.71 -15.36 -24.84
N GLN A 3 -1.96 -16.46 -24.97
CA GLN A 3 -0.77 -16.53 -25.84
C GLN A 3 -1.10 -16.36 -27.33
N ASP A 4 -2.33 -16.72 -27.72
CA ASP A 4 -2.89 -16.67 -29.06
C ASP A 4 -3.60 -15.35 -29.39
N ASN A 5 -3.48 -14.33 -28.53
CA ASN A 5 -4.03 -13.01 -28.85
C ASN A 5 -3.36 -12.44 -30.12
N PRO A 6 -4.14 -12.07 -31.17
CA PRO A 6 -3.57 -11.65 -32.45
C PRO A 6 -2.74 -10.35 -32.36
N GLU A 7 -3.10 -9.43 -31.46
CA GLU A 7 -2.31 -8.20 -31.21
C GLU A 7 -0.95 -8.53 -30.58
N LEU A 8 -0.94 -9.48 -29.63
CA LEU A 8 0.30 -9.94 -29.01
C LEU A 8 1.23 -10.63 -30.01
N VAL A 9 0.69 -11.53 -30.84
CA VAL A 9 1.47 -12.24 -31.87
C VAL A 9 2.07 -11.23 -32.84
N ARG A 10 1.25 -10.29 -33.34
CA ARG A 10 1.72 -9.26 -34.27
C ARG A 10 2.76 -8.34 -33.65
N ALA A 11 2.60 -7.96 -32.38
CA ALA A 11 3.58 -7.14 -31.66
C ALA A 11 4.94 -7.86 -31.55
N LYS A 12 4.94 -9.18 -31.32
CA LYS A 12 6.17 -9.99 -31.30
C LYS A 12 6.83 -10.06 -32.68
N GLU A 13 6.07 -10.30 -33.74
CA GLU A 13 6.59 -10.33 -35.12
C GLU A 13 7.26 -9.01 -35.52
N LEU A 14 6.70 -7.89 -35.07
CA LEU A 14 7.22 -6.54 -35.31
C LEU A 14 8.38 -6.14 -34.37
N GLY A 15 8.78 -7.01 -33.43
CA GLY A 15 9.84 -6.72 -32.46
C GLY A 15 9.49 -5.59 -31.48
N LEU A 16 8.20 -5.34 -31.23
CA LEU A 16 7.76 -4.29 -30.31
C LEU A 16 8.04 -4.66 -28.85
N LEU A 17 8.31 -3.64 -28.03
CA LEU A 17 8.43 -3.81 -26.59
C LEU A 17 7.07 -4.18 -25.99
N ILE A 18 6.99 -5.38 -25.41
CA ILE A 18 5.82 -5.86 -24.68
C ILE A 18 6.14 -5.82 -23.19
N GLN A 19 5.32 -5.13 -22.41
CA GLN A 19 5.48 -5.01 -20.96
C GLN A 19 4.21 -5.45 -20.25
N SER A 20 4.36 -6.10 -19.11
CA SER A 20 3.26 -6.33 -18.19
C SER A 20 2.83 -5.03 -17.51
N ILE A 21 1.59 -4.99 -17.00
CA ILE A 21 1.07 -3.86 -16.22
C ILE A 21 1.97 -3.49 -15.03
N PRO A 22 2.40 -4.43 -14.16
CA PRO A 22 3.29 -4.08 -13.04
C PRO A 22 4.66 -3.55 -13.51
N GLU A 23 5.22 -4.06 -14.61
CA GLU A 23 6.44 -3.51 -15.20
C GLU A 23 6.23 -2.07 -15.68
N PHE A 24 5.12 -1.79 -16.36
CA PHE A 24 4.78 -0.44 -16.80
C PHE A 24 4.64 0.52 -15.61
N ILE A 25 3.92 0.11 -14.56
CA ILE A 25 3.76 0.89 -13.32
C ILE A 25 5.13 1.17 -12.69
N PHE A 26 5.99 0.15 -12.57
CA PHE A 26 7.34 0.31 -12.03
C PHE A 26 8.16 1.30 -12.87
N GLN A 27 8.15 1.20 -14.21
CA GLN A 27 8.89 2.13 -15.07
C GLN A 27 8.40 3.57 -14.91
N ARG A 28 7.08 3.80 -14.79
CA ARG A 28 6.48 5.13 -14.59
C ARG A 28 6.74 5.73 -13.21
N THR A 29 7.13 4.91 -12.24
CA THR A 29 7.32 5.30 -10.84
C THR A 29 8.75 5.10 -10.35
N LYS A 30 9.68 4.72 -11.23
CA LYS A 30 11.08 4.41 -10.89
C LYS A 30 11.80 5.56 -10.21
N SER A 31 11.54 6.80 -10.64
CA SER A 31 12.11 8.03 -10.09
C SER A 31 11.33 8.64 -8.92
N LYS A 32 10.31 7.95 -8.40
CA LYS A 32 9.40 8.43 -7.36
C LYS A 32 9.55 7.60 -6.09
N ILE A 33 9.21 8.19 -4.95
CA ILE A 33 9.03 7.48 -3.70
C ILE A 33 7.76 6.61 -3.83
N ARG A 34 7.96 5.30 -3.86
CA ARG A 34 6.88 4.32 -4.02
C ARG A 34 6.40 3.84 -2.65
N VAL A 35 5.12 4.07 -2.37
CA VAL A 35 4.41 3.51 -1.22
C VAL A 35 3.57 2.35 -1.73
N VAL A 36 3.89 1.12 -1.34
CA VAL A 36 3.14 -0.07 -1.76
C VAL A 36 2.41 -0.64 -0.55
N VAL A 37 1.09 -0.74 -0.64
CA VAL A 37 0.24 -1.30 0.43
C VAL A 37 -0.21 -2.69 0.04
N ALA A 38 0.31 -3.71 0.72
CA ALA A 38 0.08 -5.12 0.42
C ALA A 38 -0.51 -5.86 1.65
N GLY A 39 -1.07 -7.05 1.41
CA GLY A 39 -1.77 -7.86 2.41
C GLY A 39 -3.24 -8.12 2.05
N ALA A 40 -3.95 -8.88 2.88
CA ALA A 40 -5.26 -9.40 2.56
C ALA A 40 -6.41 -8.39 2.75
N ARG A 41 -6.35 -7.55 3.80
CA ARG A 41 -7.43 -6.59 4.13
C ARG A 41 -6.86 -5.22 4.49
N GLY A 42 -7.66 -4.18 4.30
CA GLY A 42 -7.31 -2.81 4.71
C GLY A 42 -6.52 -1.99 3.70
N LYS A 43 -6.00 -2.58 2.60
CA LYS A 43 -5.21 -1.90 1.55
C LYS A 43 -5.89 -0.61 1.06
N ARG A 44 -7.10 -0.75 0.52
CA ARG A 44 -7.92 0.35 0.01
C ARG A 44 -8.15 1.45 1.06
N THR A 45 -8.48 1.08 2.30
CA THR A 45 -8.75 2.03 3.38
C THR A 45 -7.50 2.82 3.76
N ILE A 46 -6.35 2.14 3.90
CA ILE A 46 -5.06 2.77 4.18
C ILE A 46 -4.69 3.75 3.07
N ILE A 47 -4.79 3.32 1.80
CA ILE A 47 -4.50 4.19 0.65
C ILE A 47 -5.44 5.39 0.65
N SER A 48 -6.74 5.20 0.89
CA SER A 48 -7.73 6.29 0.97
C SER A 48 -7.36 7.34 2.03
N MET A 49 -6.91 6.88 3.21
CA MET A 49 -6.45 7.77 4.29
C MET A 49 -5.17 8.53 3.91
N ILE A 50 -4.21 7.86 3.24
CA ILE A 50 -2.99 8.51 2.72
C ILE A 50 -3.35 9.57 1.66
N VAL A 51 -4.21 9.21 0.69
CA VAL A 51 -4.72 10.11 -0.35
C VAL A 51 -5.34 11.35 0.27
N TYR A 52 -6.20 11.17 1.27
CA TYR A 52 -6.87 12.28 1.95
C TYR A 52 -5.87 13.21 2.65
N ALA A 53 -4.90 12.65 3.38
CA ALA A 53 -3.88 13.42 4.06
C ALA A 53 -2.98 14.21 3.07
N LEU A 54 -2.49 13.55 2.01
CA LEU A 54 -1.65 14.20 0.99
C LEU A 54 -2.38 15.33 0.28
N ARG A 55 -3.67 15.14 -0.05
CA ARG A 55 -4.50 16.19 -0.66
C ARG A 55 -4.69 17.39 0.24
N ARG A 56 -4.98 17.19 1.53
CA ARG A 56 -5.08 18.31 2.49
C ARG A 56 -3.78 19.09 2.60
N GLN A 57 -2.65 18.41 2.48
CA GLN A 57 -1.32 19.04 2.46
C GLN A 57 -0.89 19.55 1.08
N LYS A 58 -1.76 19.47 0.07
CA LYS A 58 -1.48 19.85 -1.33
C LYS A 58 -0.21 19.21 -1.89
N MET A 59 0.10 18.00 -1.44
CA MET A 59 1.25 17.23 -1.92
C MET A 59 0.84 16.47 -3.19
N PRO A 60 1.51 16.69 -4.34
CA PRO A 60 1.19 15.96 -5.56
C PRO A 60 1.64 14.50 -5.43
N PHE A 61 0.76 13.58 -5.79
CA PHE A 61 1.02 12.15 -5.81
C PHE A 61 0.39 11.52 -7.05
N ASP A 62 1.04 10.46 -7.50
CA ASP A 62 0.51 9.54 -8.49
C ASP A 62 -0.02 8.28 -7.80
N TYR A 63 -0.80 7.50 -8.54
CA TYR A 63 -1.34 6.26 -8.00
C TYR A 63 -1.59 5.19 -9.07
N ALA A 64 -1.48 3.94 -8.65
CA ALA A 64 -1.88 2.77 -9.42
C ALA A 64 -2.59 1.78 -8.49
N LEU A 65 -3.91 1.69 -8.63
CA LEU A 65 -4.80 0.95 -7.75
C LEU A 65 -5.47 -0.19 -8.51
N THR A 66 -5.88 -1.24 -7.80
CA THR A 66 -6.65 -2.35 -8.40
C THR A 66 -8.15 -2.13 -8.27
N SER A 67 -8.56 -1.23 -7.36
CA SER A 67 -9.95 -0.86 -7.16
C SER A 67 -10.16 0.66 -7.21
N LYS A 68 -11.36 1.09 -7.62
CA LYS A 68 -11.72 2.51 -7.64
C LYS A 68 -11.83 3.04 -6.22
N LEU A 69 -11.13 4.13 -5.94
CA LEU A 69 -11.37 4.99 -4.78
C LEU A 69 -12.29 6.11 -5.21
N ASP A 70 -13.37 6.33 -4.46
CA ASP A 70 -14.37 7.32 -4.80
C ASP A 70 -13.82 8.76 -4.76
N SER A 71 -12.78 8.99 -3.95
CA SER A 71 -12.04 10.25 -3.91
C SER A 71 -11.19 10.48 -5.17
N LEU A 72 -10.96 9.48 -6.02
CA LEU A 72 -10.13 9.57 -7.22
C LEU A 72 -10.98 9.39 -8.48
N PRO A 73 -10.67 10.10 -9.59
CA PRO A 73 -11.45 10.00 -10.82
C PRO A 73 -11.31 8.65 -11.53
N ASN A 74 -10.18 7.96 -11.33
CA ASN A 74 -9.82 6.70 -11.98
C ASN A 74 -8.89 5.87 -11.07
N MET A 75 -8.49 4.69 -11.53
CA MET A 75 -7.61 3.78 -10.76
C MET A 75 -6.11 4.02 -11.00
N VAL A 76 -5.74 4.69 -12.10
CA VAL A 76 -4.33 4.93 -12.46
C VAL A 76 -4.17 6.37 -12.92
N HIS A 77 -3.22 7.07 -12.31
CA HIS A 77 -2.81 8.42 -12.71
C HIS A 77 -1.31 8.56 -12.56
N PHE A 78 -0.66 9.07 -13.62
CA PHE A 78 0.76 9.38 -13.62
C PHE A 78 1.00 10.80 -14.16
N SER A 79 1.90 11.51 -13.49
CA SER A 79 2.30 12.87 -13.83
C SER A 79 3.83 13.02 -13.77
N TYR A 80 4.35 14.10 -14.35
CA TYR A 80 5.77 14.44 -14.29
C TYR A 80 6.16 15.13 -12.97
N GLU A 81 5.20 15.81 -12.33
CA GLU A 81 5.43 16.67 -11.16
C GLU A 81 5.41 15.88 -9.85
N ALA A 82 4.57 14.85 -9.75
CA ALA A 82 4.46 14.06 -8.54
C ALA A 82 5.76 13.31 -8.22
N ARG A 83 6.20 13.42 -6.96
CA ARG A 83 7.38 12.69 -6.44
C ARG A 83 7.01 11.45 -5.65
N ILE A 84 5.71 11.26 -5.38
CA ILE A 84 5.15 10.14 -4.61
C ILE A 84 4.30 9.29 -5.56
N ALA A 85 4.38 7.98 -5.41
CA ALA A 85 3.49 7.04 -6.10
C ALA A 85 2.87 6.08 -5.08
N LEU A 86 1.54 6.06 -5.00
CA LEU A 86 0.77 5.14 -4.15
C LEU A 86 0.34 3.93 -4.99
N ILE A 87 0.73 2.73 -4.57
CA ILE A 87 0.49 1.50 -5.31
C ILE A 87 -0.28 0.54 -4.42
N GLU A 88 -1.43 0.06 -4.91
CA GLU A 88 -2.15 -1.04 -4.29
C GLU A 88 -1.44 -2.36 -4.65
N GLY A 89 -0.90 -3.05 -3.65
CA GLY A 89 -0.17 -4.29 -3.82
C GLY A 89 -1.12 -5.45 -4.10
N ASP A 90 -0.92 -6.08 -5.26
CA ASP A 90 -1.67 -7.25 -5.72
C ASP A 90 -0.78 -8.50 -5.68
N GLU A 91 -1.19 -9.50 -4.90
CA GLU A 91 -0.47 -10.75 -4.74
C GLU A 91 -0.63 -11.75 -5.90
N HIS A 92 -1.42 -11.45 -6.93
CA HIS A 92 -1.64 -12.36 -8.06
C HIS A 92 -0.49 -12.34 -9.09
N ILE A 93 -0.44 -13.37 -9.94
CA ILE A 93 0.50 -13.45 -11.06
C ILE A 93 0.29 -12.31 -12.06
N THR A 94 1.36 -11.86 -12.72
CA THR A 94 1.28 -10.72 -13.65
C THR A 94 0.45 -11.03 -14.89
N SER A 95 0.59 -12.23 -15.46
CA SER A 95 -0.13 -12.64 -16.67
C SER A 95 0.02 -14.15 -16.92
N ALA A 96 -0.70 -14.66 -17.92
CA ALA A 96 -0.50 -16.04 -18.38
C ALA A 96 0.87 -16.28 -19.05
N LEU A 97 1.57 -15.21 -19.45
CA LEU A 97 2.88 -15.27 -20.10
C LEU A 97 4.03 -15.17 -19.10
N ASP A 98 3.81 -14.47 -17.99
CA ASP A 98 4.77 -14.24 -16.93
C ASP A 98 4.14 -14.59 -15.58
N LYS A 99 4.64 -15.69 -15.01
CA LYS A 99 4.13 -16.28 -13.77
C LYS A 99 4.68 -15.62 -12.51
N ARG A 100 5.55 -14.60 -12.62
CA ARG A 100 5.98 -13.81 -11.47
C ARG A 100 4.79 -13.11 -10.83
N PHE A 101 4.85 -12.86 -9.52
CA PHE A 101 3.80 -12.14 -8.80
C PHE A 101 3.98 -10.63 -8.95
N GLN A 102 2.89 -9.87 -9.04
CA GLN A 102 2.97 -8.42 -9.30
C GLN A 102 3.76 -7.66 -8.23
N LEU A 103 3.68 -8.10 -6.96
CA LEU A 103 4.43 -7.51 -5.85
C LEU A 103 5.95 -7.49 -6.08
N GLU A 104 6.52 -8.42 -6.85
CA GLU A 104 7.95 -8.50 -7.12
C GLU A 104 8.51 -7.29 -7.91
N PHE A 105 7.62 -6.56 -8.60
CA PHE A 105 8.03 -5.49 -9.51
C PHE A 105 8.10 -4.13 -8.84
N TYR A 106 7.30 -3.89 -7.80
CA TYR A 106 7.05 -2.53 -7.35
C TYR A 106 8.19 -1.91 -6.55
N ARG A 107 9.10 -2.70 -5.96
CA ARG A 107 10.29 -2.26 -5.22
C ARG A 107 10.00 -1.03 -4.35
N PRO A 108 9.19 -1.15 -3.30
CA PRO A 108 8.75 -0.01 -2.51
C PRO A 108 9.93 0.71 -1.83
N HIS A 109 9.79 2.02 -1.64
CA HIS A 109 10.59 2.75 -0.66
C HIS A 109 9.93 2.66 0.72
N ILE A 110 8.59 2.65 0.74
CA ILE A 110 7.78 2.44 1.93
C ILE A 110 6.82 1.28 1.62
N ALA A 111 7.08 0.12 2.22
CA ALA A 111 6.17 -1.01 2.17
C ALA A 111 5.23 -0.96 3.37
N ILE A 112 3.94 -1.19 3.14
CA ILE A 112 2.96 -1.42 4.20
C ILE A 112 2.45 -2.85 4.06
N LEU A 113 2.62 -3.67 5.09
CA LEU A 113 2.04 -5.01 5.19
C LEU A 113 0.93 -5.02 6.22
N THR A 114 -0.28 -5.33 5.77
CA THR A 114 -1.43 -5.56 6.66
C THR A 114 -1.41 -6.99 7.20
N ASN A 115 -2.55 -7.68 7.29
CA ASN A 115 -2.61 -9.08 7.66
C ASN A 115 -2.44 -9.99 6.43
N LEU A 116 -1.97 -11.21 6.65
CA LEU A 116 -1.86 -12.25 5.63
C LEU A 116 -2.97 -13.29 5.81
N SER A 117 -3.56 -13.74 4.70
CA SER A 117 -4.65 -14.72 4.75
C SER A 117 -4.67 -15.51 3.45
N TRP A 118 -3.97 -16.64 3.45
CA TRP A 118 -3.97 -17.55 2.30
C TRP A 118 -5.35 -18.20 2.12
N SER A 119 -5.80 -18.28 0.87
CA SER A 119 -7.00 -19.02 0.45
C SER A 119 -6.86 -19.42 -1.02
N SER A 120 -7.73 -20.29 -1.52
CA SER A 120 -7.74 -20.67 -2.94
C SER A 120 -7.96 -19.47 -3.89
N ALA A 121 -8.59 -18.40 -3.41
CA ALA A 121 -8.81 -17.18 -4.18
C ALA A 121 -7.52 -16.38 -4.44
N THR A 122 -6.44 -16.62 -3.70
CA THR A 122 -5.15 -15.92 -3.88
C THR A 122 -4.39 -16.35 -5.14
N GLY A 123 -4.76 -17.49 -5.73
CA GLY A 123 -4.10 -18.03 -6.92
C GLY A 123 -2.80 -18.77 -6.65
N HIS A 124 -2.37 -18.90 -5.39
CA HIS A 124 -1.19 -19.68 -4.99
C HIS A 124 -1.51 -21.16 -4.80
N ASN A 125 -0.61 -22.02 -5.28
CA ASN A 125 -0.77 -23.49 -5.18
C ASN A 125 -0.59 -24.03 -3.76
N SER A 126 0.09 -23.28 -2.88
CA SER A 126 0.34 -23.66 -1.48
C SER A 126 0.52 -22.43 -0.59
N LEU A 127 0.36 -22.62 0.73
CA LEU A 127 0.67 -21.60 1.73
C LEU A 127 2.13 -21.14 1.60
N GLU A 128 3.07 -22.06 1.39
CA GLU A 128 4.48 -21.74 1.24
C GLU A 128 4.73 -20.80 0.05
N SER A 129 4.09 -21.05 -1.10
CA SER A 129 4.17 -20.17 -2.27
C SER A 129 3.56 -18.79 -2.02
N TYR A 130 2.50 -18.74 -1.20
CA TYR A 130 1.90 -17.47 -0.78
C TYR A 130 2.86 -16.69 0.13
N LEU A 131 3.44 -17.32 1.14
CA LEU A 131 4.38 -16.68 2.06
C LEU A 131 5.67 -16.23 1.37
N SER A 132 6.19 -17.03 0.43
CA SER A 132 7.39 -16.67 -0.33
C SER A 132 7.16 -15.41 -1.17
N THR A 133 5.94 -15.18 -1.69
CA THR A 133 5.58 -13.93 -2.38
C THR A 133 5.83 -12.71 -1.50
N TYR A 134 5.41 -12.77 -0.22
CA TYR A 134 5.59 -11.68 0.73
C TYR A 134 7.04 -11.57 1.24
N GLN A 135 7.79 -12.68 1.30
CA GLN A 135 9.22 -12.66 1.55
C GLN A 135 9.99 -11.96 0.42
N PHE A 136 9.67 -12.26 -0.85
CA PHE A 136 10.23 -11.57 -2.01
C PHE A 136 9.85 -10.10 -2.03
N PHE A 137 8.59 -9.77 -1.77
CA PHE A 137 8.15 -8.38 -1.65
C PHE A 137 8.96 -7.61 -0.59
N SER A 138 9.13 -8.20 0.60
CA SER A 138 9.88 -7.59 1.70
C SER A 138 11.37 -7.41 1.36
N THR A 139 11.98 -8.38 0.68
CA THR A 139 13.39 -8.26 0.23
C THR A 139 13.58 -7.29 -0.94
N SER A 140 12.53 -7.02 -1.72
CA SER A 140 12.51 -6.08 -2.84
C SER A 140 12.46 -4.60 -2.43
N ILE A 141 12.27 -4.30 -1.14
CA ILE A 141 12.28 -2.93 -0.62
C ILE A 141 13.61 -2.26 -0.99
N GLU A 142 13.52 -1.02 -1.49
CA GLU A 142 14.67 -0.21 -1.87
C GLU A 142 15.61 0.01 -0.68
N ARG A 143 16.89 0.27 -0.96
CA ARG A 143 17.89 0.52 0.07
C ARG A 143 17.45 1.63 1.03
N GLU A 144 17.69 1.42 2.33
CA GLU A 144 17.28 2.34 3.41
C GLU A 144 15.76 2.56 3.53
N GLY A 145 14.97 1.74 2.84
CA GLY A 145 13.52 1.78 2.84
C GLY A 145 12.90 1.41 4.18
N LYS A 146 11.56 1.45 4.21
CA LYS A 146 10.75 1.24 5.42
C LYS A 146 9.77 0.11 5.21
N LEU A 147 9.67 -0.78 6.19
CA LEU A 147 8.62 -1.79 6.28
C LEU A 147 7.70 -1.42 7.45
N ILE A 148 6.51 -0.91 7.15
CA ILE A 148 5.45 -0.69 8.14
C ILE A 148 4.59 -1.95 8.18
N TYR A 149 4.48 -2.62 9.33
CA TYR A 149 3.89 -3.95 9.38
C TYR A 149 2.92 -4.13 10.54
N PHE A 150 1.83 -4.87 10.31
CA PHE A 150 0.82 -5.14 11.33
C PHE A 150 1.36 -6.12 12.37
N GLU A 151 1.50 -5.67 13.62
CA GLU A 151 2.21 -6.43 14.65
C GLU A 151 1.41 -7.61 15.20
N ASP A 152 0.07 -7.53 15.18
CA ASP A 152 -0.81 -8.59 15.70
C ASP A 152 -0.96 -9.78 14.74
N ASP A 153 -0.39 -9.71 13.53
CA ASP A 153 -0.27 -10.86 12.63
C ASP A 153 1.10 -11.53 12.82
N SER A 154 1.11 -12.73 13.39
CA SER A 154 2.33 -13.47 13.72
C SER A 154 3.19 -13.80 12.51
N THR A 155 2.58 -13.98 11.33
CA THR A 155 3.29 -14.29 10.09
C THR A 155 4.01 -13.05 9.58
N VAL A 156 3.31 -11.92 9.58
CA VAL A 156 3.86 -10.61 9.20
C VAL A 156 4.98 -10.19 10.14
N SER A 157 4.75 -10.34 11.45
CA SER A 157 5.76 -10.08 12.47
C SER A 157 6.99 -10.98 12.34
N SER A 158 6.84 -12.22 11.87
CA SER A 158 7.99 -13.10 11.59
C SER A 158 8.77 -12.64 10.37
N LEU A 159 8.08 -12.29 9.27
CA LEU A 159 8.73 -11.70 8.08
C LEU A 159 9.50 -10.42 8.41
N ALA A 160 8.94 -9.56 9.28
CA ALA A 160 9.59 -8.32 9.68
C ALA A 160 10.88 -8.55 10.50
N LYS A 161 11.00 -9.67 11.24
CA LYS A 161 12.22 -10.02 11.99
C LYS A 161 13.36 -10.49 11.08
N GLU A 162 13.03 -11.04 9.91
CA GLU A 162 13.98 -11.53 8.92
C GLU A 162 14.36 -10.46 7.88
N ILE A 163 13.86 -9.24 8.04
CA ILE A 163 14.12 -8.17 7.07
C ILE A 163 15.62 -7.81 7.04
N ARG A 164 16.09 -7.39 5.87
CA ARG A 164 17.43 -6.86 5.67
C ARG A 164 17.76 -5.76 6.69
N SER A 165 18.99 -5.75 7.18
CA SER A 165 19.46 -4.82 8.21
C SER A 165 19.45 -3.35 7.79
N ASP A 166 19.44 -3.05 6.50
CA ASP A 166 19.35 -1.67 5.99
C ASP A 166 17.89 -1.15 5.94
N ILE A 167 16.90 -2.00 6.16
CA ILE A 167 15.49 -1.64 6.17
C ILE A 167 15.03 -1.34 7.59
N THR A 168 14.31 -0.24 7.78
CA THR A 168 13.69 0.05 9.08
C THR A 168 12.32 -0.62 9.15
N ALA A 169 12.19 -1.63 10.01
CA ALA A 169 10.90 -2.23 10.36
C ALA A 169 10.19 -1.37 11.42
N ILE A 170 8.91 -1.05 11.18
CA ILE A 170 8.08 -0.19 12.01
C ILE A 170 6.77 -0.93 12.30
N PRO A 171 6.59 -1.50 13.50
CA PRO A 171 5.33 -2.14 13.85
C PRO A 171 4.20 -1.13 13.93
N TYR A 172 2.98 -1.59 13.66
CA TYR A 172 1.77 -0.85 13.97
C TYR A 172 0.66 -1.79 14.47
N GLY A 173 -0.11 -1.27 15.42
CA GLY A 173 -1.36 -1.84 15.89
C GLY A 173 -2.45 -0.78 15.94
N LYS A 174 -3.49 -1.04 16.74
CA LYS A 174 -4.60 -0.11 16.94
C LYS A 174 -4.11 1.21 17.56
N HIS A 175 -4.49 2.35 16.96
CA HIS A 175 -4.20 3.64 17.56
C HIS A 175 -4.97 3.84 18.88
N PRO A 176 -4.33 4.36 19.95
CA PRO A 176 -5.01 4.62 21.22
C PRO A 176 -6.11 5.67 21.06
N VAL A 177 -7.21 5.47 21.78
CA VAL A 177 -8.35 6.38 21.85
C VAL A 177 -8.80 6.56 23.29
N VAL A 178 -9.37 7.72 23.59
CA VAL A 178 -10.05 8.02 24.85
C VAL A 178 -11.49 8.40 24.55
N GLU A 179 -12.41 7.98 25.42
CA GLU A 179 -13.84 8.32 25.32
C GLU A 179 -14.17 9.42 26.32
N ARG A 180 -14.91 10.44 25.86
CA ARG A 180 -15.44 11.53 26.68
C ARG A 180 -16.83 11.90 26.18
N ASP A 181 -17.81 11.95 27.08
CA ASP A 181 -19.19 12.36 26.77
C ASP A 181 -19.81 11.63 25.57
N GLY A 182 -19.51 10.32 25.45
CA GLY A 182 -20.00 9.48 24.34
C GLY A 182 -19.29 9.70 22.99
N MET A 183 -18.26 10.54 22.94
CA MET A 183 -17.42 10.77 21.77
C MET A 183 -16.04 10.13 21.94
N SER A 184 -15.49 9.60 20.85
CA SER A 184 -14.14 9.04 20.85
C SER A 184 -13.13 10.03 20.28
N PHE A 185 -11.97 10.10 20.91
CA PHE A 185 -10.85 10.94 20.49
C PHE A 185 -9.58 10.12 20.34
N LEU A 186 -8.81 10.38 19.30
CA LEU A 186 -7.44 9.88 19.15
C LEU A 186 -6.59 10.49 20.25
N HIS A 187 -5.98 9.66 21.09
CA HIS A 187 -5.10 10.13 22.14
C HIS A 187 -3.70 10.35 21.58
N THR A 188 -3.23 11.61 21.59
CA THR A 188 -1.95 11.96 20.98
C THR A 188 -1.17 12.97 21.84
N ARG A 189 0.14 13.07 21.58
CA ARG A 189 0.99 14.09 22.21
C ARG A 189 0.72 15.53 21.77
N TYR A 190 -0.11 15.72 20.73
CA TYR A 190 -0.46 17.03 20.17
C TYR A 190 -1.86 17.51 20.62
N GLY A 191 -2.44 16.84 21.61
CA GLY A 191 -3.84 16.98 21.98
C GLY A 191 -4.71 15.86 21.42
N ASP A 192 -5.95 15.83 21.88
CA ASP A 192 -6.91 14.81 21.49
C ASP A 192 -7.69 15.27 20.25
N PHE A 193 -7.79 14.41 19.25
CA PHE A 193 -8.51 14.70 17.98
C PHE A 193 -9.75 13.84 17.89
N GLN A 194 -10.93 14.44 17.72
CA GLN A 194 -12.17 13.67 17.59
C GLN A 194 -12.09 12.72 16.39
N VAL A 195 -12.53 11.48 16.57
CA VAL A 195 -12.64 10.50 15.48
C VAL A 195 -14.10 10.11 15.29
N LYS A 196 -14.62 10.31 14.07
CA LYS A 196 -16.02 10.02 13.73
C LYS A 196 -16.30 8.52 13.60
N ILE A 197 -15.27 7.72 13.32
CA ILE A 197 -15.37 6.27 13.08
C ILE A 197 -14.42 5.54 14.05
N PRO A 198 -14.81 5.32 15.31
CA PRO A 198 -13.92 4.77 16.33
C PRO A 198 -13.76 3.24 16.29
N ASN A 199 -14.13 2.58 15.18
CA ASN A 199 -14.04 1.13 15.10
C ASN A 199 -12.58 0.65 15.04
N GLY A 200 -12.33 -0.57 15.52
CA GLY A 200 -10.97 -1.12 15.65
C GLY A 200 -10.20 -1.17 14.33
N PHE A 201 -10.83 -1.65 13.25
CA PHE A 201 -10.20 -1.75 11.94
C PHE A 201 -9.82 -0.37 11.37
N PHE A 202 -10.66 0.64 11.58
CA PHE A 202 -10.36 2.02 11.18
C PHE A 202 -9.13 2.53 11.91
N LEU A 203 -9.07 2.37 13.24
CA LEU A 203 -7.95 2.84 14.06
C LEU A 203 -6.63 2.11 13.74
N ILE A 204 -6.69 0.82 13.38
CA ILE A 204 -5.54 0.05 12.91
C ILE A 204 -5.05 0.58 11.56
N ASN A 205 -5.93 0.68 10.56
CA ASN A 205 -5.59 1.17 9.22
C ASN A 205 -5.09 2.62 9.24
N MET A 206 -5.72 3.48 10.05
CA MET A 206 -5.33 4.86 10.24
C MET A 206 -3.91 4.96 10.78
N ASN A 207 -3.51 4.09 11.71
CA ASN A 207 -2.16 4.11 12.26
C ASN A 207 -1.11 3.75 11.20
N ALA A 208 -1.38 2.76 10.34
CA ALA A 208 -0.52 2.43 9.20
C ALA A 208 -0.38 3.62 8.23
N ALA A 209 -1.51 4.24 7.86
CA ALA A 209 -1.53 5.40 6.98
C ALA A 209 -0.74 6.58 7.58
N ARG A 210 -0.89 6.83 8.89
CA ARG A 210 -0.16 7.87 9.62
C ARG A 210 1.35 7.66 9.55
N LEU A 211 1.81 6.44 9.82
CA LEU A 211 3.23 6.08 9.79
C LEU A 211 3.80 6.28 8.39
N ALA A 212 3.07 5.89 7.34
CA ALA A 212 3.49 6.10 5.96
C ALA A 212 3.54 7.59 5.60
N CYS A 213 2.49 8.36 5.95
CA CYS A 213 2.43 9.80 5.71
C CYS A 213 3.59 10.55 6.41
N ARG A 214 3.99 10.12 7.61
CA ARG A 214 5.16 10.64 8.30
C ARG A 214 6.45 10.45 7.50
N GLN A 215 6.65 9.28 6.90
CA GLN A 215 7.81 9.03 6.04
C GLN A 215 7.78 9.87 4.75
N LEU A 216 6.59 10.29 4.31
CA LEU A 216 6.41 11.20 3.17
C LEU A 216 6.58 12.68 3.56
N GLY A 217 6.75 13.02 4.84
CA GLY A 217 6.92 14.39 5.32
C GLY A 217 5.65 15.07 5.85
N VAL A 218 4.53 14.37 5.93
CA VAL A 218 3.32 14.88 6.60
C VAL A 218 3.52 14.81 8.11
N LYS A 219 3.34 15.93 8.81
CA LYS A 219 3.43 15.95 10.29
C LYS A 219 2.26 15.16 10.87
N ASP A 220 2.50 14.45 11.98
CA ASP A 220 1.42 13.67 12.62
C ASP A 220 0.23 14.55 13.02
N ALA A 221 0.46 15.77 13.53
CA ALA A 221 -0.62 16.69 13.91
C ALA A 221 -1.52 17.05 12.71
N ASP A 222 -0.90 17.30 11.55
CA ASP A 222 -1.60 17.57 10.29
C ASP A 222 -2.38 16.34 9.81
N PHE A 223 -1.81 15.14 9.97
CA PHE A 223 -2.48 13.89 9.67
C PHE A 223 -3.70 13.66 10.58
N TYR A 224 -3.55 13.84 11.90
CA TYR A 224 -4.66 13.67 12.85
C TYR A 224 -5.79 14.67 12.61
N MET A 225 -5.45 15.92 12.33
CA MET A 225 -6.42 16.94 11.92
C MET A 225 -7.17 16.50 10.66
N ALA A 226 -6.46 15.96 9.65
CA ALA A 226 -7.10 15.38 8.47
C ALA A 226 -8.06 14.22 8.85
N MET A 227 -7.63 13.30 9.71
CA MET A 227 -8.46 12.16 10.11
C MET A 227 -9.69 12.54 10.95
N SER A 228 -9.66 13.68 11.66
CA SER A 228 -10.84 14.19 12.38
C SER A 228 -11.96 14.65 11.46
N GLU A 229 -11.60 15.11 10.26
CA GLU A 229 -12.54 15.54 9.22
C GLU A 229 -12.89 14.40 8.25
N TYR A 230 -12.09 13.33 8.24
CA TYR A 230 -12.28 12.18 7.36
C TYR A 230 -13.63 11.52 7.61
N SER A 231 -14.46 11.49 6.57
CA SER A 231 -15.67 10.70 6.49
C SER A 231 -15.53 9.70 5.36
N LEU A 232 -16.07 8.50 5.54
CA LEU A 232 -16.24 7.52 4.46
C LEU A 232 -17.37 7.90 3.50
N SER A 233 -17.84 9.15 3.52
CA SER A 233 -18.94 9.61 2.68
C SER A 233 -18.46 9.76 1.23
N LEU A 234 -18.56 8.65 0.50
CA LEU A 234 -19.16 8.57 -0.83
C LEU A 234 -20.30 7.55 -0.78
#